data_AF-A0AAV4VRV0-F1
#
_entry.id   AF-A0AAV4VRV0-F1
#
_cell.length_a   1.000
_cell.length_b   1.000
_cell.length_c   1.000
_cell.angle_alpha   90.00
_cell.angle_beta   90.00
_cell.angle_gamma   90.00
#
_symmetry.space_group_name_H-M   'P 1'
#
loop_
_entity.id
_entity.type
_entity.pdbx_description
1 polymer ?
#
loop_
_entity_poly.entity_id
_entity_poly.type
_entity_poly.pdbx_seq_one_letter_code
_entity_poly.pdbx_strand_id
1 'polypeptide(L)'
;MPYIKKEKHANYRCAAGGAQKKLTADNVLVDAEVIDENEVKRMKQCQFCHERFTDVIYHHHINNCSQRFEQCRICSKQVLKIDMHRHEDECRLSKNRESKDSNYGKGLYAEAMPVVAGSNSQNEIYFQEFNEVCPNCNCKIPESKYFEHLQLCFNQEKYCQFCRVKIPFNKEQEHIKQCAKVREMNLNKEKKYNQGNRVNKNEDESFFRKLMFWKENPSHHKDNILVDAEVIDENEVKWREVKHAVSDSD
;
A
#
# COMPACT_ATOMS: atom_id res chain seq x y z
N MET A 1 45.77 -5.01 -0.31
CA MET A 1 45.32 -3.64 0.03
C MET A 1 44.92 -2.93 -1.25
N PRO A 2 43.63 -2.72 -1.53
CA PRO A 2 43.22 -2.06 -2.76
C PRO A 2 43.27 -0.52 -2.61
N TYR A 3 43.94 0.11 -3.57
CA TYR A 3 44.06 1.55 -3.74
C TYR A 3 42.69 2.16 -4.12
N ILE A 4 42.11 2.97 -3.23
CA ILE A 4 40.93 3.78 -3.55
C ILE A 4 41.39 5.05 -4.26
N LYS A 5 41.15 5.12 -5.58
CA LYS A 5 41.34 6.34 -6.38
C LYS A 5 40.24 7.34 -6.00
N LYS A 6 40.65 8.53 -5.54
CA LYS A 6 39.75 9.67 -5.30
C LYS A 6 39.34 10.28 -6.64
N GLU A 7 38.10 10.05 -7.07
CA GLU A 7 37.51 10.77 -8.20
C GLU A 7 37.13 12.19 -7.79
N LYS A 8 37.59 13.17 -8.58
CA LYS A 8 37.27 14.58 -8.42
C LYS A 8 35.91 14.83 -9.07
N HIS A 9 34.88 15.12 -8.27
CA HIS A 9 33.59 15.55 -8.79
C HIS A 9 33.70 16.94 -9.42
N ALA A 10 33.37 17.01 -10.71
CA ALA A 10 33.27 18.25 -11.46
C ALA A 10 32.05 19.06 -10.99
N ASN A 11 32.28 20.34 -10.70
CA ASN A 11 31.28 21.34 -10.37
C ASN A 11 30.37 21.61 -11.58
N TYR A 12 29.15 21.09 -11.57
CA TYR A 12 28.10 21.53 -12.49
C TYR A 12 27.46 22.81 -11.95
N ARG A 13 27.81 23.95 -12.56
CA ARG A 13 27.08 25.22 -12.43
C ARG A 13 25.86 25.18 -13.34
N CYS A 14 24.66 24.99 -12.78
CA CYS A 14 23.43 25.33 -13.47
C CYS A 14 23.12 26.81 -13.26
N ALA A 15 23.12 27.58 -14.35
CA ALA A 15 22.64 28.95 -14.38
C ALA A 15 21.10 28.95 -14.31
N ALA A 16 20.56 29.22 -13.12
CA ALA A 16 19.14 29.50 -12.93
C ALA A 16 18.89 31.01 -13.06
N GLY A 17 18.29 31.41 -14.18
CA GLY A 17 17.56 32.68 -14.27
C GLY A 17 16.08 32.41 -14.04
N GLY A 18 15.46 33.08 -13.06
CA GLY A 18 14.00 33.08 -12.95
C GLY A 18 13.44 33.29 -11.56
N ALA A 19 12.99 34.53 -11.32
CA ALA A 19 11.95 34.93 -10.36
C ALA A 19 12.22 34.68 -8.87
N GLN A 20 12.84 35.67 -8.22
CA GLN A 20 12.78 35.88 -6.77
C GLN A 20 11.33 36.18 -6.33
N LYS A 21 10.61 35.17 -5.86
CA LYS A 21 9.47 35.39 -4.97
C LYS A 21 10.03 35.74 -3.59
N LYS A 22 9.74 36.94 -3.10
CA LYS A 22 9.99 37.35 -1.71
C LYS A 22 9.22 36.41 -0.77
N LEU A 23 9.88 35.34 -0.33
CA LEU A 23 9.50 34.60 0.86
C LEU A 23 9.88 35.48 2.05
N THR A 24 8.87 35.92 2.80
CA THR A 24 9.07 36.49 4.12
C THR A 24 9.70 35.41 4.99
N ALA A 25 10.93 35.67 5.40
CA ALA A 25 11.70 34.82 6.29
C ALA A 25 11.12 34.90 7.71
N ASP A 26 10.06 34.14 7.95
CA ASP A 26 9.79 33.62 9.29
C ASP A 26 10.83 32.51 9.51
N ASN A 27 12.05 32.93 9.85
CA ASN A 27 13.08 32.07 10.40
C ASN A 27 12.53 31.54 11.73
N VAL A 28 11.80 30.43 11.66
CA VAL A 28 11.66 29.50 12.76
C VAL A 28 13.08 29.01 13.03
N LEU A 29 13.74 29.70 13.95
CA LEU A 29 14.92 29.22 14.63
C LEU A 29 14.47 27.91 15.28
N VAL A 30 14.64 26.79 14.57
CA VAL A 30 14.51 25.48 15.18
C VAL A 30 15.70 25.44 16.12
N ASP A 31 15.44 25.73 17.40
CA ASP A 31 16.43 25.68 18.46
C ASP A 31 17.23 24.40 18.25
N ALA A 32 18.54 24.56 18.04
CA ALA A 32 19.44 23.43 17.90
C ALA A 32 19.32 22.63 19.19
N GLU A 33 18.52 21.56 19.15
CA GLU A 33 18.31 20.69 20.30
C GLU A 33 19.70 20.26 20.74
N VAL A 34 20.06 20.64 21.97
CA VAL A 34 21.32 20.25 22.58
C VAL A 34 21.20 18.74 22.80
N ILE A 35 21.65 17.96 21.81
CA ILE A 35 21.70 16.51 21.90
C ILE A 35 22.66 16.18 23.04
N ASP A 36 22.14 15.54 24.09
CA ASP A 36 22.91 15.11 25.26
C ASP A 36 24.11 14.27 24.79
N GLU A 37 25.32 14.61 25.22
CA GLU A 37 26.54 13.84 24.91
C GLU A 37 26.41 12.36 25.31
N ASN A 38 25.55 12.05 26.28
CA ASN A 38 25.23 10.67 26.65
C ASN A 38 24.38 9.94 25.62
N GLU A 39 23.55 10.64 24.84
CA GLU A 39 22.73 10.05 23.79
C GLU A 39 23.59 9.63 22.59
N VAL A 40 24.60 10.44 22.24
CA VAL A 40 25.57 10.11 21.17
C VAL A 40 26.34 8.82 21.49
N LYS A 41 26.69 8.58 22.76
CA LYS A 41 27.36 7.35 23.20
C LYS A 41 26.49 6.10 23.07
N ARG A 42 25.15 6.24 23.03
CA ARG A 42 24.19 5.14 22.89
C ARG A 42 23.85 4.81 21.44
N MET A 43 24.40 5.53 20.47
CA MET A 43 24.11 5.25 19.05
C MET A 43 24.87 4.01 18.55
N LYS A 44 24.14 3.06 17.97
CA LYS A 44 24.68 1.87 17.30
C LYS A 44 25.08 2.19 15.87
N GLN A 45 26.20 1.65 15.42
CA GLN A 45 26.68 1.81 14.06
C GLN A 45 26.19 0.66 13.18
N CYS A 46 25.66 0.99 12.00
CA CYS A 46 25.28 -0.01 11.01
C CYS A 46 26.52 -0.68 10.41
N GLN A 47 26.53 -2.02 10.37
CA GLN A 47 27.65 -2.79 9.80
C GLN A 47 27.73 -2.72 8.26
N PHE A 48 26.68 -2.24 7.59
CA PHE A 48 26.59 -2.20 6.13
C PHE A 48 26.91 -0.82 5.56
N CYS A 49 26.34 0.26 6.12
CA CYS A 49 26.56 1.64 5.65
C CYS A 49 27.41 2.51 6.59
N HIS A 50 27.79 2.00 7.76
CA HIS A 50 28.57 2.73 8.80
C HIS A 50 27.91 3.98 9.40
N GLU A 51 26.65 4.26 9.08
CA GLU A 51 25.86 5.31 9.73
C GLU A 51 25.48 4.92 11.17
N ARG A 52 25.29 5.91 12.04
CA ARG A 52 24.99 5.72 13.47
C ARG A 52 23.54 6.09 13.75
N PHE A 53 22.84 5.23 14.50
CA PHE A 53 21.41 5.38 14.80
C PHE A 53 21.16 5.20 16.30
N THR A 54 20.11 5.82 16.80
CA THR A 54 19.57 5.47 18.13
C THR A 54 19.02 4.05 18.10
N ASP A 55 18.95 3.39 19.26
CA ASP A 55 18.49 2.00 19.38
C ASP A 55 17.13 1.74 18.72
N VAL A 56 16.20 2.70 18.86
CA VAL A 56 14.85 2.61 18.29
C VAL A 56 14.88 2.58 16.76
N ILE A 57 15.75 3.39 16.14
CA ILE A 57 15.84 3.53 14.69
C ILE A 57 16.77 2.47 14.09
N TYR A 58 17.75 1.97 14.85
CA TYR A 58 18.75 1.00 14.40
C TYR A 58 18.12 -0.28 13.83
N HIS A 59 17.13 -0.84 14.52
CA HIS A 59 16.43 -2.05 14.06
C HIS A 59 15.61 -1.82 12.79
N HIS A 60 15.01 -0.64 12.64
CA HIS A 60 14.33 -0.29 11.40
C HIS A 60 15.32 -0.11 10.25
N HIS A 61 16.46 0.54 10.52
CA HIS A 61 17.51 0.74 9.54
C HIS A 61 18.14 -0.58 9.08
N ILE A 62 18.52 -1.50 9.99
CA ILE A 62 19.22 -2.74 9.60
C ILE A 62 18.38 -3.65 8.68
N ASN A 63 17.06 -3.59 8.81
CA ASN A 63 16.11 -4.31 7.94
C ASN A 63 15.92 -3.62 6.58
N ASN A 64 16.13 -2.31 6.50
CA ASN A 64 15.92 -1.49 5.32
C ASN A 64 17.20 -0.94 4.69
N CYS A 65 18.37 -1.30 5.22
CA CYS A 65 19.65 -0.77 4.75
C CYS A 65 19.88 -1.18 3.29
N SER A 66 20.02 -0.18 2.42
CA SER A 66 20.23 -0.36 0.98
C SER A 66 21.57 -1.03 0.63
N GLN A 67 22.54 -0.90 1.53
CA GLN A 67 23.89 -1.48 1.42
C GLN A 67 23.96 -2.94 1.89
N ARG A 68 22.84 -3.53 2.35
CA ARG A 68 22.78 -4.94 2.74
C ARG A 68 22.79 -5.83 1.49
N PHE A 69 23.48 -6.97 1.56
CA PHE A 69 23.39 -8.01 0.54
C PHE A 69 22.18 -8.93 0.80
N GLU A 70 21.48 -9.26 -0.27
CA GLU A 70 20.40 -10.24 -0.29
C GLU A 70 20.69 -11.28 -1.40
N GLN A 71 20.13 -12.47 -1.26
CA GLN A 71 20.35 -13.56 -2.22
C GLN A 71 19.31 -13.49 -3.34
N CYS A 72 19.77 -13.42 -4.59
CA CYS A 72 18.89 -13.49 -5.76
C CYS A 72 18.20 -14.86 -5.83
N ARG A 73 16.87 -14.87 -6.02
CA ARG A 73 16.08 -16.13 -6.09
C ARG A 73 16.30 -16.92 -7.39
N ILE A 74 16.83 -16.29 -8.43
CA ILE A 74 16.97 -16.90 -9.76
C ILE A 74 18.31 -17.62 -9.92
N CYS A 75 19.40 -16.98 -9.49
CA CYS A 75 20.76 -17.51 -9.63
C CYS A 75 21.52 -17.72 -8.31
N SER A 76 20.87 -17.46 -7.16
CA SER A 76 21.44 -17.65 -5.82
C SER A 76 22.68 -16.80 -5.49
N LYS A 77 23.02 -15.81 -6.33
CA LYS A 77 24.12 -14.85 -6.08
C LYS A 77 23.73 -13.83 -5.02
N GLN A 78 24.70 -13.39 -4.22
CA GLN A 78 24.53 -12.29 -3.27
C GLN A 78 24.64 -10.95 -4.03
N VAL A 79 23.63 -10.09 -3.90
CA VAL A 79 23.51 -8.81 -4.59
C VAL A 79 23.09 -7.75 -3.59
N LEU A 80 23.59 -6.51 -3.74
CA LEU A 80 23.14 -5.40 -2.90
C LEU A 80 21.64 -5.19 -3.07
N LYS A 81 20.93 -4.93 -1.96
CA LYS A 81 19.48 -4.73 -1.95
C LYS A 81 19.04 -3.63 -2.93
N ILE A 82 19.82 -2.55 -3.02
CA ILE A 82 19.58 -1.45 -3.96
C ILE A 82 19.66 -1.88 -5.44
N ASP A 83 20.50 -2.87 -5.75
CA ASP A 83 20.73 -3.35 -7.11
C ASP A 83 19.90 -4.61 -7.45
N MET A 84 19.13 -5.16 -6.50
CA MET A 84 18.44 -6.44 -6.65
C MET A 84 17.47 -6.44 -7.83
N HIS A 85 16.68 -5.38 -8.01
CA HIS A 85 15.73 -5.28 -9.12
C HIS A 85 16.43 -5.34 -10.48
N ARG A 86 17.47 -4.51 -10.68
CA ARG A 86 18.24 -4.50 -11.94
C ARG A 86 18.89 -5.86 -12.19
N HIS A 87 19.44 -6.47 -11.16
CA HIS A 87 20.02 -7.81 -11.25
C HIS A 87 18.98 -8.86 -11.63
N GLU A 88 17.78 -8.85 -11.05
CA GLU A 88 16.73 -9.81 -11.40
C GLU A 88 16.33 -9.71 -12.87
N ASP A 89 16.22 -8.51 -13.43
CA ASP A 89 15.93 -8.28 -14.84
C ASP A 89 17.03 -8.89 -15.74
N GLU A 90 18.30 -8.57 -15.45
CA GLU A 90 19.45 -9.12 -16.19
C GLU A 90 19.58 -10.65 -16.02
N CYS A 91 19.27 -11.15 -14.83
CA CYS A 91 19.35 -12.56 -14.50
C CYS A 91 18.29 -13.38 -15.24
N ARG A 92 17.04 -12.87 -15.35
CA ARG A 92 15.98 -13.49 -16.16
C ARG A 92 16.38 -13.56 -17.64
N LEU A 93 16.92 -12.47 -18.18
CA LEU A 93 17.35 -12.41 -19.58
C LEU A 93 18.49 -13.40 -19.88
N SER A 94 19.43 -13.54 -18.95
CA SER A 94 20.58 -14.46 -19.08
C SER A 94 20.12 -15.92 -19.09
N LYS A 95 19.23 -16.31 -18.17
CA LYS A 95 18.70 -17.67 -18.07
C LYS A 95 17.91 -18.10 -19.32
N ASN A 96 17.25 -17.14 -19.99
CA ASN A 96 16.52 -17.40 -21.24
C ASN A 96 17.42 -17.60 -22.47
N ARG A 97 18.70 -17.20 -22.41
CA ARG A 97 19.66 -17.44 -23.49
C ARG A 97 20.30 -18.81 -23.39
N GLU A 98 20.67 -19.23 -22.17
CA GLU A 98 21.26 -20.55 -21.91
C GLU A 98 20.36 -21.72 -22.34
N SER A 99 19.04 -21.54 -22.31
CA SER A 99 18.09 -22.57 -22.75
C SER A 99 18.03 -22.75 -24.27
N LYS A 100 18.38 -21.74 -25.08
CA LYS A 100 18.26 -21.80 -26.54
C LYS A 100 19.50 -22.42 -27.21
N ASP A 101 20.66 -22.31 -26.59
CA ASP A 101 21.92 -22.75 -27.21
C ASP A 101 22.22 -24.24 -26.95
N SER A 102 21.49 -24.90 -26.05
CA SER A 102 21.69 -26.35 -25.80
C SER A 102 21.09 -27.28 -26.85
N ASN A 103 20.33 -26.77 -27.83
CA ASN A 103 19.60 -27.60 -28.80
C ASN A 103 20.25 -27.70 -30.19
N TYR A 104 21.42 -27.09 -30.41
CA TYR A 104 22.11 -27.14 -31.73
C TYR A 104 23.22 -28.20 -31.85
N GLY A 105 23.37 -29.08 -30.85
CA GLY A 105 24.54 -29.95 -30.72
C GLY A 105 24.33 -31.46 -30.81
N LYS A 106 23.15 -31.98 -31.14
CA LYS A 106 22.95 -33.45 -31.19
C LYS A 106 21.87 -33.87 -32.19
N GLY A 107 22.26 -34.24 -33.40
CA GLY A 107 21.33 -34.90 -34.32
C GLY A 107 21.69 -34.96 -35.81
N LEU A 108 22.93 -35.27 -36.18
CA LEU A 108 23.17 -35.97 -37.46
C LEU A 108 22.97 -37.46 -37.19
N TYR A 109 21.74 -37.95 -37.29
CA TYR A 109 21.36 -39.28 -37.77
C TYR A 109 19.82 -39.33 -37.76
N ALA A 110 19.23 -39.28 -38.94
CA ALA A 110 17.80 -39.37 -39.16
C ALA A 110 17.39 -40.85 -39.10
N GLU A 111 16.90 -41.29 -37.95
CA GLU A 111 16.00 -42.43 -37.88
C GLU A 111 14.63 -41.90 -37.43
N ALA A 112 13.63 -42.15 -38.29
CA ALA A 112 12.27 -41.67 -38.11
C ALA A 112 11.66 -42.25 -36.83
N MET A 113 11.44 -41.38 -35.83
CA MET A 113 10.63 -41.69 -34.66
C MET A 113 9.26 -41.00 -34.75
N PRO A 114 8.20 -41.63 -34.23
CA PRO A 114 6.83 -41.24 -34.47
C PRO A 114 6.48 -39.93 -33.76
N VAL A 115 5.69 -39.11 -34.45
CA VAL A 115 5.07 -37.88 -33.97
C VAL A 115 4.15 -38.22 -32.80
N VAL A 116 4.67 -38.15 -31.59
CA VAL A 116 3.81 -38.07 -30.40
C VAL A 116 3.49 -36.59 -30.20
N ALA A 117 2.24 -36.25 -30.46
CA ALA A 117 1.65 -34.94 -30.18
C ALA A 117 1.77 -34.65 -28.68
N GLY A 118 2.92 -34.11 -28.28
CA GLY A 118 3.17 -33.60 -26.94
C GLY A 118 2.34 -32.35 -26.73
N SER A 119 1.22 -32.52 -26.06
CA SER A 119 0.42 -31.47 -25.47
C SER A 119 1.33 -30.54 -24.67
N ASN A 120 1.56 -29.33 -25.21
CA ASN A 120 2.04 -28.18 -24.47
C ASN A 120 1.00 -27.88 -23.37
N SER A 121 1.11 -28.60 -22.26
CA SER A 121 0.49 -28.23 -21.00
C SER A 121 1.18 -26.96 -20.56
N GLN A 122 0.62 -25.82 -20.98
CA GLN A 122 0.87 -24.55 -20.32
C GLN A 122 0.58 -24.80 -18.84
N ASN A 123 1.66 -24.95 -18.06
CA ASN A 123 1.62 -24.81 -16.62
C ASN A 123 1.23 -23.35 -16.37
N GLU A 124 -0.07 -23.08 -16.46
CA GLU A 124 -0.71 -22.01 -15.70
C GLU A 124 -0.48 -22.39 -14.24
N ILE A 125 0.69 -22.02 -13.74
CA ILE A 125 0.92 -21.91 -12.31
C ILE A 125 -0.10 -20.87 -11.87
N TYR A 126 -1.23 -21.35 -11.38
CA TYR A 126 -2.29 -20.57 -10.78
C TYR A 126 -1.68 -19.92 -9.53
N PHE A 127 -0.99 -18.80 -9.73
CA PHE A 127 -0.52 -17.96 -8.65
C PHE A 127 -1.77 -17.47 -7.97
N GLN A 128 -2.08 -18.08 -6.84
CA GLN A 128 -3.09 -17.60 -5.91
C GLN A 128 -2.62 -16.21 -5.48
N GLU A 129 -3.12 -15.16 -6.13
CA GLU A 129 -2.77 -13.79 -5.78
C GLU A 129 -3.22 -13.54 -4.33
N PHE A 130 -2.24 -13.43 -3.44
CA PHE A 130 -2.48 -13.04 -2.06
C PHE A 130 -3.06 -11.63 -2.08
N ASN A 131 -4.28 -11.51 -1.57
CA ASN A 131 -5.00 -10.25 -1.46
C ASN A 131 -5.09 -9.85 0.01
N GLU A 132 -4.63 -8.65 0.32
CA GLU A 132 -4.83 -8.01 1.62
C GLU A 132 -6.06 -7.11 1.59
N VAL A 133 -6.73 -6.94 2.73
CA VAL A 133 -7.91 -6.06 2.85
C VAL A 133 -7.48 -4.74 3.48
N CYS A 134 -7.67 -3.62 2.77
CA CYS A 134 -7.30 -2.31 3.30
C CYS A 134 -8.22 -1.92 4.46
N PRO A 135 -7.69 -1.54 5.63
CA PRO A 135 -8.51 -1.18 6.81
C PRO A 135 -9.29 0.13 6.66
N ASN A 136 -8.97 0.96 5.66
CA ASN A 136 -9.60 2.27 5.46
C ASN A 136 -10.80 2.22 4.52
N CYS A 137 -10.74 1.39 3.47
CA CYS A 137 -11.78 1.27 2.45
C CYS A 137 -12.36 -0.14 2.28
N ASN A 138 -11.81 -1.14 2.98
CA ASN A 138 -12.16 -2.57 2.89
C ASN A 138 -12.04 -3.18 1.49
N CYS A 139 -11.30 -2.56 0.57
CA CYS A 139 -11.00 -3.16 -0.73
C CYS A 139 -9.99 -4.31 -0.57
N LYS A 140 -10.22 -5.42 -1.28
CA LYS A 140 -9.23 -6.48 -1.50
C LYS A 140 -8.19 -5.98 -2.50
N ILE A 141 -6.93 -5.96 -2.12
CA ILE A 141 -5.83 -5.38 -2.89
C ILE A 141 -4.72 -6.43 -3.01
N PRO A 142 -4.18 -6.65 -4.22
CA PRO A 142 -3.01 -7.51 -4.39
C PRO A 142 -1.84 -7.04 -3.53
N GLU A 143 -1.13 -7.96 -2.88
CA GLU A 143 0.02 -7.66 -2.00
C GLU A 143 1.03 -6.71 -2.67
N SER A 144 1.30 -6.90 -3.97
CA SER A 144 2.21 -6.07 -4.77
C SER A 144 1.78 -4.60 -4.89
N LYS A 145 0.49 -4.29 -4.74
CA LYS A 145 -0.08 -2.93 -4.85
C LYS A 145 -0.58 -2.39 -3.52
N TYR A 146 -0.47 -3.15 -2.44
CA TYR A 146 -1.04 -2.79 -1.15
C TYR A 146 -0.46 -1.49 -0.59
N PHE A 147 0.87 -1.32 -0.67
CA PHE A 147 1.54 -0.12 -0.17
C PHE A 147 1.19 1.14 -0.96
N GLU A 148 1.15 1.06 -2.30
CA GLU A 148 0.73 2.17 -3.16
C GLU A 148 -0.74 2.56 -2.88
N HIS A 149 -1.61 1.56 -2.73
CA HIS A 149 -2.98 1.79 -2.33
C HIS A 149 -3.07 2.48 -0.98
N LEU A 150 -2.32 2.06 0.04
CA LEU A 150 -2.36 2.69 1.36
C LEU A 150 -2.02 4.18 1.30
N GLN A 151 -1.01 4.56 0.50
CA GLN A 151 -0.65 5.98 0.32
C GLN A 151 -1.79 6.78 -0.33
N LEU A 152 -2.40 6.24 -1.38
CA LEU A 152 -3.48 6.92 -2.11
C LEU A 152 -4.79 6.94 -1.30
N CYS A 153 -5.12 5.82 -0.65
CA CYS A 153 -6.33 5.65 0.14
C CYS A 153 -6.30 6.51 1.40
N PHE A 154 -5.14 6.64 2.05
CA PHE A 154 -4.97 7.51 3.20
C PHE A 154 -5.16 8.99 2.86
N ASN A 155 -4.82 9.38 1.62
CA ASN A 155 -5.01 10.73 1.11
C ASN A 155 -6.40 10.98 0.50
N GLN A 156 -7.30 9.99 0.54
CA GLN A 156 -8.67 10.20 0.06
C GLN A 156 -9.36 11.25 0.92
N GLU A 157 -10.08 12.14 0.24
CA GLU A 157 -10.92 13.14 0.88
C GLU A 157 -12.35 12.61 0.99
N LYS A 158 -12.97 12.76 2.16
CA LYS A 158 -14.39 12.46 2.40
C LYS A 158 -15.14 13.73 2.76
N TYR A 159 -16.44 13.76 2.51
CA TYR A 159 -17.30 14.86 2.92
C TYR A 159 -17.80 14.63 4.34
N CYS A 160 -17.63 15.61 5.23
CA CYS A 160 -18.23 15.55 6.56
C CYS A 160 -19.76 15.46 6.46
N GLN A 161 -20.35 14.48 7.14
CA GLN A 161 -21.80 14.27 7.12
C GLN A 161 -22.61 15.44 7.73
N PHE A 162 -21.99 16.24 8.60
CA PHE A 162 -22.65 17.34 9.31
C PHE A 162 -22.57 18.67 8.57
N CYS A 163 -21.40 19.03 8.03
CA CYS A 163 -21.18 20.32 7.37
C CYS A 163 -20.92 20.23 5.87
N ARG A 164 -20.81 19.01 5.31
CA ARG A 164 -20.51 18.73 3.88
C ARG A 164 -19.20 19.34 3.37
N VAL A 165 -18.29 19.71 4.27
CA VAL A 165 -16.93 20.14 3.89
C VAL A 165 -16.09 18.91 3.54
N LYS A 166 -15.27 19.05 2.50
CA LYS A 166 -14.32 18.03 2.03
C LYS A 166 -13.11 18.00 2.96
N ILE A 167 -12.80 16.84 3.54
CA ILE A 167 -11.78 16.69 4.57
C ILE A 167 -10.93 15.46 4.25
N PRO A 168 -9.60 15.54 4.37
CA PRO A 168 -8.73 14.36 4.30
C PRO A 168 -9.13 13.30 5.34
N PHE A 169 -9.17 12.02 4.94
CA PHE A 169 -9.62 10.94 5.82
C PHE A 169 -8.85 10.90 7.16
N ASN A 170 -7.55 11.15 7.14
CA ASN A 170 -6.71 11.20 8.34
C ASN A 170 -7.03 12.36 9.30
N LYS A 171 -7.77 13.39 8.86
CA LYS A 171 -8.19 14.55 9.66
C LYS A 171 -9.67 14.52 10.02
N GLU A 172 -10.39 13.45 9.69
CA GLU A 172 -11.83 13.34 9.96
C GLU A 172 -12.16 13.50 11.46
N GLN A 173 -11.42 12.80 12.33
CA GLN A 173 -11.64 12.85 13.79
C GLN A 173 -11.37 14.24 14.37
N GLU A 174 -10.30 14.90 13.93
CA GLU A 174 -9.98 16.26 14.35
C GLU A 174 -11.04 17.25 13.87
N HIS A 175 -11.48 17.11 12.61
CA HIS A 175 -12.56 17.92 12.07
C HIS A 175 -13.85 17.72 12.85
N ILE A 176 -14.28 16.49 13.18
CA ILE A 176 -15.53 16.24 13.92
C ILE A 176 -15.53 16.97 15.27
N LYS A 177 -14.40 17.00 15.98
CA LYS A 177 -14.25 17.73 17.26
C LYS A 177 -14.36 19.25 17.09
N GLN A 178 -13.95 19.77 15.94
CA GLN A 178 -13.93 21.20 15.63
C GLN A 178 -15.11 21.65 14.74
N CYS A 179 -15.94 20.71 14.27
CA CYS A 179 -16.98 20.99 13.29
C CYS A 179 -18.06 21.90 13.90
N ALA A 180 -18.23 23.08 13.32
CA ALA A 180 -19.20 24.07 13.78
C ALA A 180 -20.64 23.49 13.85
N LYS A 181 -21.03 22.68 12.85
CA LYS A 181 -22.35 22.03 12.81
C LYS A 181 -22.55 21.02 13.94
N VAL A 182 -21.52 20.23 14.26
CA VAL A 182 -21.56 19.30 15.41
C VAL A 182 -21.68 20.07 16.72
N ARG A 183 -20.93 21.16 16.88
CA ARG A 183 -21.00 22.04 18.06
C ARG A 183 -22.39 22.68 18.22
N GLU A 184 -22.97 23.20 17.15
CA GLU A 184 -24.35 23.74 17.14
C GLU A 184 -25.38 22.69 17.57
N MET A 185 -25.27 21.44 17.06
CA MET A 185 -26.17 20.35 17.43
C MET A 185 -26.07 20.01 18.92
N ASN A 186 -24.85 20.00 19.49
CA ASN A 186 -24.64 19.72 20.91
C ASN A 186 -25.19 20.85 21.80
N LEU A 187 -24.93 22.12 21.46
CA LEU A 187 -25.48 23.26 22.19
C LEU A 187 -27.01 23.29 22.17
N ASN A 188 -27.62 22.90 21.06
CA ASN A 188 -29.08 22.81 20.95
C ASN A 188 -29.67 21.68 21.81
N LYS A 189 -28.94 20.58 22.02
CA LYS A 189 -29.35 19.50 22.95
C LYS A 189 -29.34 19.99 24.40
N GLU A 190 -28.29 20.71 24.82
CA GLU A 190 -28.18 21.26 26.17
C GLU A 190 -29.30 22.27 26.47
N LYS A 191 -29.65 23.14 25.50
CA LYS A 191 -30.77 24.08 25.64
C LYS A 191 -32.11 23.37 25.83
N LYS A 192 -32.35 22.27 25.11
CA LYS A 192 -33.58 21.47 25.27
C LYS A 192 -33.67 20.79 26.64
N TYR A 193 -32.55 20.33 27.18
CA TYR A 193 -32.49 19.73 28.52
C TYR A 193 -32.84 20.75 29.62
N ASN A 194 -32.36 22.00 29.49
CA ASN A 194 -32.61 23.04 30.48
C ASN A 194 -34.01 23.67 30.41
N GLN A 195 -34.77 23.48 29.32
CA GLN A 195 -36.12 24.05 29.14
C GLN A 195 -37.26 23.20 29.73
N GLY A 196 -36.98 22.22 30.59
CA GLY A 196 -37.96 21.79 31.60
C GLY A 196 -38.80 20.56 31.30
N ASN A 197 -38.38 19.67 30.41
CA ASN A 197 -38.93 18.30 30.42
C ASN A 197 -38.06 17.41 31.31
N ARG A 198 -38.59 17.00 32.47
CA ARG A 198 -38.08 15.86 33.26
C ARG A 198 -38.23 14.58 32.42
N VAL A 199 -37.42 14.40 31.39
CA VAL A 199 -37.30 13.11 30.71
C VAL A 199 -36.38 12.24 31.54
N ASN A 200 -36.84 11.01 31.78
CA ASN A 200 -36.19 9.99 32.58
C ASN A 200 -34.73 9.78 32.11
N LYS A 201 -33.75 9.99 33.00
CA LYS A 201 -32.29 10.04 32.70
C LYS A 201 -31.66 8.74 32.18
N ASN A 202 -32.44 7.67 31.97
CA ASN A 202 -31.88 6.33 31.81
C ASN A 202 -31.63 5.89 30.36
N GLU A 203 -32.00 6.68 29.34
CA GLU A 203 -31.88 6.25 27.93
C GLU A 203 -30.81 6.98 27.09
N ASP A 204 -30.32 8.15 27.51
CA ASP A 204 -29.49 9.00 26.65
C ASP A 204 -27.97 8.70 26.67
N GLU A 205 -27.44 8.01 27.68
CA GLU A 205 -26.02 7.56 27.66
C GLU A 205 -25.75 6.46 26.61
N SER A 206 -26.80 5.77 26.17
CA SER A 206 -26.72 4.76 25.10
C SER A 206 -26.35 5.37 23.75
N PHE A 207 -26.81 6.58 23.44
CA PHE A 207 -26.64 7.17 22.10
C PHE A 207 -25.20 7.61 21.80
N PHE A 208 -24.49 8.20 22.78
CA PHE A 208 -23.09 8.61 22.59
C PHE A 208 -22.12 7.42 22.53
N ARG A 209 -22.37 6.35 23.32
CA ARG A 209 -21.66 5.09 23.13
C ARG A 209 -21.94 4.51 21.75
N LYS A 210 -23.19 4.55 21.26
CA LYS A 210 -23.55 4.04 19.93
C LYS A 210 -22.92 4.82 18.78
N LEU A 211 -22.72 6.13 18.91
CA LEU A 211 -22.09 6.96 17.86
C LEU A 211 -20.56 6.79 17.78
N MET A 212 -19.90 6.48 18.91
CA MET A 212 -18.45 6.26 18.97
C MET A 212 -18.06 4.78 18.76
N PHE A 213 -19.00 3.83 18.94
CA PHE A 213 -18.80 2.38 18.74
C PHE A 213 -19.44 1.82 17.46
N TRP A 214 -19.90 2.67 16.52
CA TRP A 214 -20.41 2.24 15.21
C TRP A 214 -19.31 1.76 14.24
N LYS A 215 -18.31 1.03 14.74
CA LYS A 215 -17.20 0.46 13.95
C LYS A 215 -17.38 -1.01 13.58
N GLU A 216 -18.55 -1.61 13.79
CA GLU A 216 -18.81 -3.00 13.41
C GLU A 216 -20.17 -3.14 12.72
N ASN A 217 -20.21 -2.87 11.42
CA ASN A 217 -21.02 -3.63 10.45
C ASN A 217 -20.66 -3.24 9.01
N PRO A 218 -19.67 -3.91 8.39
CA PRO A 218 -19.44 -3.82 6.95
C PRO A 218 -20.33 -4.86 6.25
N SER A 219 -21.65 -4.62 6.20
CA SER A 219 -22.56 -5.53 5.48
C SER A 219 -23.61 -4.76 4.71
N HIS A 220 -23.20 -3.85 3.83
CA HIS A 220 -24.00 -3.45 2.67
C HIS A 220 -23.09 -2.87 1.59
N HIS A 221 -22.22 -3.72 1.02
CA HIS A 221 -21.91 -3.56 -0.40
C HIS A 221 -22.61 -4.72 -1.08
N LYS A 222 -23.64 -4.39 -1.86
CA LYS A 222 -24.29 -5.34 -2.76
C LYS A 222 -23.19 -5.89 -3.66
N ASP A 223 -23.03 -7.21 -3.66
CA ASP A 223 -22.28 -7.89 -4.69
C ASP A 223 -22.87 -7.46 -6.04
N ASN A 224 -22.06 -6.76 -6.84
CA ASN A 224 -22.26 -6.78 -8.27
C ASN A 224 -21.93 -8.20 -8.71
N ILE A 225 -22.95 -9.06 -8.68
CA ILE A 225 -22.97 -10.29 -9.44
C ILE A 225 -22.76 -9.86 -10.89
N LEU A 226 -21.62 -10.24 -11.46
CA LEU A 226 -21.38 -10.22 -12.88
C LEU A 226 -22.42 -11.18 -13.48
N VAL A 227 -23.52 -10.65 -14.00
CA VAL A 227 -24.47 -11.43 -14.77
C VAL A 227 -23.87 -11.52 -16.16
N ASP A 228 -23.49 -12.72 -16.58
CA ASP A 228 -23.10 -12.97 -17.97
C ASP A 228 -24.31 -12.65 -18.85
N ALA A 229 -24.21 -11.53 -19.57
CA ALA A 229 -25.19 -11.15 -20.58
C ALA A 229 -24.85 -11.90 -21.87
N GLU A 230 -25.46 -13.07 -22.07
CA GLU A 230 -25.55 -13.63 -23.42
C GLU A 230 -26.55 -12.80 -24.22
N VAL A 231 -26.03 -12.03 -25.18
CA VAL A 231 -26.83 -11.31 -26.17
C VAL A 231 -27.41 -12.34 -27.12
N ILE A 232 -28.68 -12.67 -26.95
CA ILE A 232 -29.48 -13.41 -27.92
C ILE A 232 -30.57 -12.46 -28.43
N ASP A 233 -30.25 -11.78 -29.53
CA ASP A 233 -31.14 -11.01 -30.41
C ASP A 233 -31.72 -9.69 -29.85
N GLU A 234 -31.80 -8.66 -30.69
CA GLU A 234 -31.86 -7.23 -30.31
C GLU A 234 -33.19 -6.73 -29.70
N ASN A 235 -34.19 -7.56 -29.42
CA ASN A 235 -35.55 -7.03 -29.18
C ASN A 235 -36.37 -7.61 -28.01
N GLU A 236 -35.81 -8.32 -27.03
CA GLU A 236 -36.57 -8.59 -25.78
C GLU A 236 -35.68 -9.03 -24.60
N VAL A 237 -35.49 -8.18 -23.60
CA VAL A 237 -34.84 -8.59 -22.33
C VAL A 237 -35.91 -9.22 -21.42
N LYS A 238 -35.90 -10.55 -21.33
CA LYS A 238 -36.81 -11.32 -20.47
C LYS A 238 -36.08 -11.83 -19.24
N TRP A 239 -36.36 -11.24 -18.08
CA TRP A 239 -35.77 -11.67 -16.81
C TRP A 239 -36.37 -13.02 -16.37
N ARG A 240 -35.55 -14.07 -16.24
CA ARG A 240 -35.92 -15.32 -15.55
C ARG A 240 -35.25 -15.34 -14.18
N GLU A 241 -36.06 -15.53 -13.14
CA GLU A 241 -35.56 -15.88 -11.81
C GLU A 241 -35.03 -17.32 -11.82
N VAL A 242 -33.73 -17.48 -11.60
CA VAL A 242 -33.11 -18.80 -11.39
C VAL A 242 -33.28 -19.15 -9.91
N LYS A 243 -34.19 -20.08 -9.60
CA LYS A 243 -34.30 -20.69 -8.28
C LYS A 243 -33.33 -21.87 -8.19
N HIS A 244 -32.23 -21.71 -7.47
CA HIS A 244 -31.39 -22.85 -7.12
C HIS A 244 -32.06 -23.66 -6.00
N ALA A 245 -32.44 -24.89 -6.33
CA ALA A 245 -32.81 -25.90 -5.35
C ALA A 245 -31.53 -26.43 -4.70
N VAL A 246 -31.34 -26.15 -3.42
CA VAL A 246 -30.33 -26.80 -2.59
C VAL A 246 -30.81 -28.23 -2.36
N SER A 247 -30.03 -29.21 -2.81
CA SER A 247 -30.25 -30.62 -2.51
C SER A 247 -29.42 -30.96 -1.28
N ASP A 248 -30.11 -31.17 -0.16
CA ASP A 248 -29.52 -31.83 1.01
C ASP A 248 -29.27 -33.30 0.64
N SER A 249 -28.03 -33.76 0.83
CA SER A 249 -27.65 -35.16 0.67
C SER A 249 -27.39 -35.74 2.06
N ASP A 250 -28.12 -36.82 2.38
CA ASP A 250 -27.95 -37.70 3.55
C ASP A 250 -26.61 -38.46 3.55
#